data_AF-A0A2E8HMR5-F1
#
_entry.id   AF-A0A2E8HMR5-F1
#
_cell.length_a   1.000
_cell.length_b   1.000
_cell.length_c   1.000
_cell.angle_alpha   90.00
_cell.angle_beta   90.00
_cell.angle_gamma   90.00
#
_symmetry.space_group_name_H-M   'P 1'
#
loop_
_entity.id
_entity.type
_entity.pdbx_description
1 polymer ?
#
loop_
_entity_poly.entity_id
_entity_poly.type
_entity_poly.pdbx_seq_one_letter_code
_entity_poly.pdbx_strand_id
1 'polypeptide(L)'
;MTATRYREIEVSGTPFDMGQQLGEAARDEIRGFDEIALERVNKTVTVSRERAMAVADRCLSFVEEYSADMLAELRGVSDSSGVCLANLMLLQIRNQ
;
A
#
# COMPACT_ATOMS: atom_id res chain seq x y z
N MET A 1 24.38 -18.00 8.52
CA MET A 1 24.03 -17.26 9.74
C MET A 1 22.63 -16.72 9.56
N THR A 2 21.64 -17.20 10.32
CA THR A 2 20.28 -16.66 10.28
C THR A 2 20.24 -15.34 11.05
N ALA A 3 19.79 -14.27 10.41
CA ALA A 3 19.62 -12.97 11.06
C ALA A 3 18.60 -13.10 12.21
N THR A 4 18.93 -12.56 13.39
CA THR A 4 18.10 -12.59 14.60
C THR A 4 17.10 -11.45 14.69
N ARG A 5 17.03 -10.59 13.66
CA ARG A 5 16.13 -9.43 13.59
C ARG A 5 15.47 -9.33 12.22
N TYR A 6 14.26 -8.78 12.21
CA TYR A 6 13.59 -8.40 10.97
C TYR A 6 14.37 -7.29 10.26
N ARG A 7 14.17 -7.20 8.94
CA ARG A 7 14.71 -6.14 8.10
C ARG A 7 14.17 -4.79 8.58
N GLU A 8 15.06 -3.83 8.76
CA GLU A 8 14.75 -2.44 9.12
C GLU A 8 14.96 -1.55 7.90
N ILE A 9 14.05 -0.61 7.68
CA ILE A 9 14.13 0.39 6.61
C ILE A 9 13.95 1.75 7.29
N GLU A 10 14.99 2.58 7.24
CA GLU A 10 14.96 3.95 7.73
C GLU A 10 14.64 4.88 6.55
N VAL A 11 13.69 5.78 6.73
CA VAL A 11 13.27 6.75 5.71
C VAL A 11 13.16 8.14 6.31
N SER A 12 13.38 9.16 5.50
CA SER A 12 13.30 10.56 5.93
C SER A 12 12.95 11.49 4.78
N GLY A 13 12.57 12.73 5.08
CA GLY A 13 12.19 13.73 4.09
C GLY A 13 10.69 14.04 4.12
N THR A 14 10.13 14.47 2.98
CA THR A 14 8.69 14.67 2.87
C THR A 14 7.94 13.32 2.91
N PRO A 15 6.64 13.29 3.21
CA PRO A 15 5.86 12.06 3.13
C PRO A 15 6.02 11.33 1.80
N PHE A 16 6.03 12.07 0.69
CA PHE A 16 6.27 11.50 -0.63
C PHE A 16 7.67 10.88 -0.77
N ASP A 17 8.72 11.56 -0.30
CA ASP A 17 10.10 11.04 -0.34
C ASP A 17 10.23 9.76 0.50
N MET A 18 9.59 9.73 1.67
CA MET A 18 9.55 8.55 2.53
C MET A 18 8.84 7.40 1.82
N GLY A 19 7.73 7.67 1.16
CA GLY A 19 7.02 6.71 0.33
C GLY A 19 7.87 6.14 -0.80
N GLN A 20 8.62 6.98 -1.51
CA GLN A 20 9.55 6.53 -2.55
C GLN A 20 10.63 5.60 -1.98
N GLN A 21 11.28 5.99 -0.88
CA GLN A 21 12.31 5.16 -0.24
C GLN A 21 11.74 3.79 0.19
N LEU A 22 10.52 3.77 0.75
CA LEU A 22 9.85 2.52 1.12
C LEU A 22 9.56 1.65 -0.10
N GLY A 23 8.99 2.21 -1.16
CA GLY A 23 8.61 1.45 -2.35
C GLY A 23 9.81 0.99 -3.17
N GLU A 24 10.95 1.68 -3.11
CA GLU A 24 12.23 1.19 -3.65
C GLU A 24 12.81 0.06 -2.81
N ALA A 25 12.88 0.25 -1.48
CA ALA A 25 13.47 -0.72 -0.58
C ALA A 25 12.68 -2.03 -0.53
N ALA A 26 11.35 -1.96 -0.51
CA ALA A 26 10.46 -3.12 -0.37
C ALA A 26 9.71 -3.47 -1.67
N ARG A 27 10.25 -3.08 -2.83
CA ARG A 27 9.57 -3.20 -4.14
C ARG A 27 9.01 -4.60 -4.39
N ASP A 28 9.84 -5.63 -4.20
CA ASP A 28 9.48 -7.01 -4.51
C ASP A 28 8.45 -7.55 -3.50
N GLU A 29 8.60 -7.21 -2.22
CA GLU A 29 7.63 -7.56 -1.19
C GLU A 29 6.27 -6.89 -1.43
N ILE A 30 6.25 -5.62 -1.84
CA ILE A 30 5.02 -4.88 -2.14
C ILE A 30 4.30 -5.50 -3.34
N ARG A 31 5.03 -5.84 -4.42
CA ARG A 31 4.46 -6.52 -5.58
C ARG A 31 3.89 -7.88 -5.22
N GLY A 32 4.64 -8.69 -4.47
CA GLY A 32 4.16 -9.98 -4.00
C GLY A 32 2.93 -9.87 -3.10
N PHE A 33 2.79 -8.78 -2.34
CA PHE A 33 1.61 -8.54 -1.52
C PHE A 33 0.39 -8.09 -2.34
N ASP A 34 0.60 -7.28 -3.37
CA ASP A 34 -0.45 -6.88 -4.32
C ASP A 34 -1.07 -8.09 -5.04
N GLU A 35 -0.23 -9.02 -5.50
CA GLU A 35 -0.67 -10.25 -6.18
C GLU A 35 -1.68 -11.06 -5.36
N ILE A 36 -1.52 -11.08 -4.04
CA ILE A 36 -2.37 -11.85 -3.12
C ILE A 36 -3.42 -11.00 -2.38
N ALA A 37 -3.43 -9.68 -2.60
CA ALA A 37 -4.24 -8.73 -1.84
C ALA A 37 -5.73 -9.07 -1.87
N LEU A 38 -6.27 -9.25 -3.08
CA LEU A 38 -7.68 -9.55 -3.28
C LEU A 38 -8.05 -10.94 -2.74
N GLU A 39 -7.16 -11.92 -2.87
CA GLU A 39 -7.38 -13.25 -2.28
C GLU A 39 -7.50 -13.14 -0.75
N ARG A 40 -6.62 -12.35 -0.12
CA ARG A 40 -6.65 -12.13 1.33
C ARG A 40 -7.93 -11.41 1.78
N VAL A 41 -8.36 -10.37 1.07
CA VAL A 41 -9.64 -9.70 1.37
C VAL A 41 -10.80 -10.71 1.29
N ASN A 42 -10.80 -11.55 0.26
CA ASN A 42 -11.81 -12.58 0.05
C ASN A 42 -11.86 -13.67 1.12
N LYS A 43 -10.82 -13.84 1.94
CA LYS A 43 -10.85 -14.75 3.11
C LYS A 43 -11.76 -14.24 4.23
N THR A 44 -12.08 -12.95 4.24
CA THR A 44 -12.94 -12.33 5.26
C THR A 44 -14.29 -11.92 4.69
N VAL A 45 -14.31 -11.33 3.49
CA VAL A 45 -15.53 -10.89 2.81
C VAL A 45 -15.42 -11.22 1.33
N THR A 46 -16.37 -11.99 0.80
CA THR A 46 -16.45 -12.28 -0.64
C THR A 46 -16.83 -11.01 -1.40
N VAL A 47 -15.90 -10.50 -2.21
CA VAL A 47 -16.07 -9.27 -3.00
C VAL A 47 -15.44 -9.46 -4.38
N SER A 48 -16.12 -8.95 -5.42
CA SER A 48 -15.54 -8.93 -6.76
C SER A 48 -14.37 -7.96 -6.84
N ARG A 49 -13.42 -8.22 -7.75
CA ARG A 49 -12.29 -7.30 -8.00
C ARG A 49 -12.78 -5.90 -8.32
N GLU A 50 -13.73 -5.78 -9.24
CA GLU A 50 -14.31 -4.50 -9.66
C GLU A 50 -14.87 -3.72 -8.47
N ARG A 51 -15.60 -4.41 -7.58
CA ARG A 51 -16.17 -3.77 -6.40
C ARG A 51 -15.11 -3.35 -5.39
N ALA A 52 -14.11 -4.20 -5.15
CA ALA A 52 -13.00 -3.89 -4.25
C ALA A 52 -12.22 -2.67 -4.75
N MET A 53 -11.90 -2.61 -6.05
CA MET A 53 -11.18 -1.50 -6.65
C MET A 53 -12.00 -0.21 -6.63
N ALA A 54 -13.31 -0.28 -6.92
CA ALA A 54 -14.18 0.90 -6.85
C ALA A 54 -14.28 1.47 -5.42
N VAL A 55 -14.21 0.62 -4.39
CA VAL A 55 -14.16 1.07 -3.00
C VAL A 55 -12.80 1.68 -2.68
N ALA A 56 -11.71 1.03 -3.08
CA ALA A 56 -10.35 1.54 -2.87
C ALA A 56 -10.15 2.92 -3.50
N ASP A 57 -10.63 3.12 -4.73
CA ASP A 57 -10.55 4.41 -5.43
C ASP A 57 -11.33 5.50 -4.68
N ARG A 58 -12.56 5.21 -4.25
CA ARG A 58 -13.35 6.14 -3.42
C ARG A 58 -12.67 6.47 -2.09
N CYS A 59 -11.96 5.51 -1.49
CA CYS A 59 -11.24 5.73 -0.25
C CYS A 59 -10.10 6.74 -0.41
N LEU A 60 -9.48 6.87 -1.59
CA LEU A 60 -8.41 7.84 -1.82
C LEU A 60 -8.89 9.27 -1.56
N SER A 61 -10.10 9.63 -2.01
CA SER A 61 -10.67 10.96 -1.76
C SER A 61 -10.91 11.23 -0.27
N PHE A 62 -11.33 10.22 0.49
CA PHE A 62 -11.50 10.37 1.95
C PHE A 62 -10.17 10.51 2.67
N VAL A 63 -9.13 9.77 2.24
CA VAL A 63 -7.80 9.90 2.82
C VAL A 63 -7.19 11.25 2.49
N GLU A 64 -7.41 11.79 1.29
CA GLU A 64 -6.95 13.13 0.91
C GLU A 64 -7.50 14.20 1.86
N GLU A 65 -8.78 14.12 2.20
CA GLU A 65 -9.44 15.05 3.13
C GLU A 65 -8.98 14.83 4.58
N TYR A 66 -8.80 13.57 4.99
CA TYR A 66 -8.38 13.21 6.34
C TYR A 66 -6.90 13.51 6.63
N SER A 67 -6.02 13.18 5.69
CA SER A 67 -4.57 13.37 5.77
C SER A 67 -3.93 13.30 4.39
N ALA A 68 -3.66 14.48 3.82
CA ALA A 68 -2.91 14.62 2.59
C ALA A 68 -1.49 14.02 2.69
N ASP A 69 -0.87 14.04 3.86
CA ASP A 69 0.47 13.49 4.09
C ASP A 69 0.51 11.97 3.94
N MET A 70 -0.45 11.24 4.50
CA MET A 70 -0.55 9.78 4.32
C MET A 70 -0.81 9.41 2.86
N LEU A 71 -1.64 10.19 2.17
CA LEU A 71 -1.86 9.98 0.74
C LEU A 71 -0.60 10.25 -0.08
N ALA A 72 0.17 11.29 0.27
CA ALA A 72 1.43 11.61 -0.39
C ALA A 72 2.46 10.49 -0.20
N GLU A 73 2.57 9.91 0.99
CA GLU A 73 3.41 8.73 1.23
C GLU A 73 2.97 7.53 0.38
N LEU A 74 1.68 7.22 0.35
CA LEU A 74 1.15 6.13 -0.48
C LEU A 74 1.40 6.35 -1.98
N ARG A 75 1.37 7.61 -2.45
CA ARG A 75 1.74 7.99 -3.82
C ARG A 75 3.23 7.76 -4.09
N GLY A 76 4.11 8.10 -3.16
CA GLY A 76 5.55 7.81 -3.27
C GLY A 76 5.83 6.31 -3.39
N VAL A 77 5.12 5.49 -2.59
CA VAL A 77 5.23 4.03 -2.70
C VAL A 77 4.73 3.54 -4.06
N SER A 78 3.62 4.07 -4.56
CA SER A 78 3.07 3.70 -5.87
C SER A 78 4.08 3.96 -7.00
N ASP A 79 4.69 5.15 -6.99
CA ASP A 79 5.65 5.60 -8.00
C ASP A 79 6.90 4.72 -8.06
N SER A 80 7.44 4.35 -6.89
CA SER A 80 8.69 3.60 -6.78
C SER A 80 8.55 2.07 -6.83
N SER A 81 7.41 1.52 -6.41
CA SER A 81 7.16 0.07 -6.42
C SER A 81 6.59 -0.42 -7.76
N GLY A 82 5.93 0.45 -8.53
CA GLY A 82 5.22 0.07 -9.75
C GLY A 82 3.86 -0.60 -9.49
N VAL A 83 3.38 -0.61 -8.25
CA VAL A 83 2.01 -1.01 -7.91
C VAL A 83 1.11 0.22 -7.98
N CYS A 84 -0.06 0.08 -8.60
CA CYS A 84 -0.96 1.22 -8.75
C CYS A 84 -1.53 1.67 -7.40
N LEU A 85 -1.81 2.97 -7.27
CA LEU A 85 -2.24 3.58 -6.01
C LEU A 85 -3.51 2.93 -5.42
N ALA A 86 -4.49 2.59 -6.27
CA ALA A 86 -5.72 1.95 -5.82
C ALA A 86 -5.48 0.54 -5.25
N ASN A 87 -4.52 -0.21 -5.81
CA ASN A 87 -4.11 -1.51 -5.28
C ASN A 87 -3.43 -1.34 -3.90
N LEU A 88 -2.54 -0.36 -3.77
CA LEU A 88 -1.93 -0.04 -2.47
C LEU A 88 -2.97 0.40 -1.45
N MET A 89 -3.99 1.16 -1.86
CA MET A 89 -5.08 1.56 -0.98
C MET A 89 -5.90 0.35 -0.52
N LEU A 90 -6.14 -0.63 -1.39
CA LEU A 90 -6.79 -1.89 -1.01
C LEU A 90 -6.02 -2.60 0.12
N LEU A 91 -4.69 -2.51 0.16
CA LEU A 91 -3.87 -3.06 1.25
C LEU A 91 -4.06 -2.34 2.60
N GLN A 92 -4.43 -1.06 2.57
CA GLN A 92 -4.68 -0.27 3.77
C GLN A 92 -6.09 -0.50 4.35
N ILE A 93 -7.02 -1.01 3.55
CA ILE A 93 -8.36 -1.36 3.99
C ILE A 93 -8.29 -2.69 4.75
N ARG A 94 -8.10 -2.59 6.08
CA ARG A 94 -8.12 -3.74 6.98
C ARG A 94 -9.55 -4.02 7.45
N ASN A 95 -10.02 -5.24 7.25
CA ASN A 95 -11.11 -5.78 8.06
C ASN A 95 -10.55 -6.06 9.46
N GLN A 96 -10.91 -5.23 10.43
CA GLN A 96 -10.67 -5.46 11.85
C GLN A 96 -11.77 -6.36 12.42
#